data_AF-A0A438BVQ8-F1
#
_entry.id   AF-A0A438BVQ8-F1
#
_cell.length_a   1.000
_cell.length_b   1.000
_cell.length_c   1.000
_cell.angle_alpha   90.00
_cell.angle_beta   90.00
_cell.angle_gamma   90.00
#
_symmetry.space_group_name_H-M   'P 1'
#
loop_
_entity.id
_entity.type
_entity.pdbx_description
1 polymer ?
#
loop_
_entity_poly.entity_id
_entity_poly.type
_entity_poly.pdbx_seq_one_letter_code
_entity_poly.pdbx_strand_id
1 'polypeptide(L)'
;MHFKIETPTHLELERIGRQIVDKCQGLPLAVKALGCLLYSKVKKREWEDVLKSEIWHLESGSEILPSLILSYHHLSLPLKHCFAYCSLFPQDHQFYKEELILLWMAEGLLHPQQNEGRRMEEIGESYFDELLAKSFFQNLLEEKDHAL
;
A
#
# COMPACT_ATOMS: atom_id res chain seq x y z
N MET A 1 -24.35 8.59 -26.04
CA MET A 1 -24.27 9.04 -24.64
C MET A 1 -22.85 9.53 -24.41
N HIS A 2 -22.63 10.84 -24.26
CA HIS A 2 -21.30 11.40 -24.01
C HIS A 2 -21.16 11.65 -22.52
N PHE A 3 -20.22 10.95 -21.87
CA PHE A 3 -19.81 11.25 -20.50
C PHE A 3 -18.61 12.20 -20.53
N LYS A 4 -18.71 13.34 -19.87
CA LYS A 4 -17.56 14.18 -19.54
C LYS A 4 -16.97 13.69 -18.22
N ILE A 5 -15.68 13.36 -18.23
CA ILE A 5 -14.90 13.17 -17.01
C ILE A 5 -14.37 14.56 -16.65
N GLU A 6 -14.87 15.14 -15.58
CA GLU A 6 -14.31 16.37 -15.02
C GLU A 6 -13.01 16.00 -14.30
N THR A 7 -11.87 16.40 -14.86
CA THR A 7 -10.57 16.17 -14.24
C THR A 7 -10.35 17.24 -13.17
N PRO A 8 -10.09 16.87 -11.91
CA PRO A 8 -9.91 17.85 -10.86
C PRO A 8 -8.70 18.72 -11.12
N THR A 9 -8.79 19.98 -10.74
CA THR A 9 -7.65 20.89 -10.85
C THR A 9 -6.58 20.52 -9.81
N HIS A 10 -5.30 20.72 -10.15
CA HIS A 10 -4.18 20.48 -9.22
C HIS A 10 -4.38 21.19 -7.88
N LEU A 11 -4.93 22.42 -7.89
CA LEU A 11 -5.24 23.23 -6.72
C LEU A 11 -6.25 22.56 -5.78
N GLU A 12 -7.26 21.85 -6.31
CA GLU A 12 -8.26 21.17 -5.49
C GLU A 12 -7.67 19.93 -4.79
N LEU A 13 -6.87 19.14 -5.51
CA LEU A 13 -6.20 17.97 -4.94
C LEU A 13 -5.16 18.39 -3.90
N GLU A 14 -4.41 19.46 -4.15
CA GLU A 14 -3.46 20.02 -3.19
C GLU A 14 -4.16 20.43 -1.89
N ARG A 15 -5.31 21.11 -1.98
CA ARG A 15 -6.10 21.50 -0.81
C ARG A 15 -6.54 20.29 0.02
N ILE A 16 -7.02 19.22 -0.63
CA ILE A 16 -7.41 17.98 0.06
C ILE A 16 -6.17 17.29 0.65
N GLY A 17 -5.07 17.23 -0.11
CA GLY A 17 -3.80 16.64 0.33
C GLY A 17 -3.25 17.28 1.59
N ARG A 18 -3.29 18.62 1.70
CA ARG A 18 -2.89 19.33 2.92
C ARG A 18 -3.73 18.90 4.13
N GLN A 19 -5.04 18.77 3.98
CA GLN A 19 -5.93 18.30 5.05
C GLN A 19 -5.64 16.84 5.46
N ILE A 20 -5.24 15.99 4.51
CA ILE A 20 -4.81 14.62 4.82
C ILE A 20 -3.47 14.64 5.58
N VAL A 21 -2.52 15.47 5.17
CA VAL A 21 -1.22 15.61 5.86
C VAL A 21 -1.39 16.12 7.30
N ASP A 22 -2.30 17.05 7.54
CA ASP A 22 -2.59 17.54 8.89
C ASP A 22 -3.08 16.39 9.82
N LYS A 23 -3.82 15.41 9.27
CA LYS A 23 -4.24 14.21 9.99
C LYS A 23 -3.11 13.20 10.26
N CYS A 24 -1.97 13.32 9.58
CA CYS A 24 -0.79 12.44 9.80
C CYS A 24 0.05 12.83 11.03
N GLN A 25 -0.28 13.93 11.72
CA GLN A 25 0.38 14.36 12.97
C GLN A 25 1.92 14.51 12.85
N GLY A 26 2.42 14.86 11.66
CA GLY A 26 3.85 15.05 11.40
C GLY A 26 4.68 13.76 11.30
N LEU A 27 4.06 12.57 11.32
CA LEU A 27 4.76 11.31 11.24
C LEU A 27 5.15 10.98 9.78
N PRO A 28 6.45 10.91 9.43
CA PRO A 28 6.88 10.72 8.03
C PRO A 28 6.32 9.43 7.42
N LEU A 29 6.25 8.35 8.20
CA LEU A 29 5.70 7.07 7.74
C LEU A 29 4.22 7.16 7.37
N ALA A 30 3.41 7.90 8.15
CA ALA A 30 2.00 8.13 7.87
C ALA A 30 1.82 8.92 6.57
N VAL A 31 2.61 9.98 6.39
CA VAL A 31 2.60 10.79 5.16
C VAL A 31 3.00 9.94 3.96
N LYS A 32 4.05 9.12 4.07
CA LYS A 32 4.49 8.23 2.99
C LYS A 32 3.41 7.23 2.60
N ALA A 33 2.81 6.54 3.58
CA ALA A 33 1.77 5.54 3.33
C ALA A 33 0.55 6.14 2.60
N LEU A 34 0.05 7.29 3.06
CA LEU A 34 -1.08 7.95 2.41
C LEU A 34 -0.70 8.58 1.08
N GLY A 35 0.51 9.12 0.94
CA GLY A 35 1.02 9.60 -0.34
C GLY A 35 1.00 8.49 -1.40
N CYS A 36 1.51 7.30 -1.05
CA CYS A 36 1.46 6.14 -1.94
C CYS A 36 0.04 5.66 -2.25
N LEU A 37 -0.87 5.69 -1.26
CA LEU A 37 -2.28 5.37 -1.48
C LEU A 37 -2.94 6.35 -2.47
N LEU A 38 -2.67 7.64 -2.31
CA LEU A 38 -3.27 8.71 -3.13
C LEU A 38 -2.65 8.79 -4.52
N TYR A 39 -1.41 8.33 -4.70
CA TYR A 39 -0.73 8.30 -6.01
C TYR A 39 -1.54 7.53 -7.07
N SER A 40 -2.21 6.44 -6.69
CA SER A 40 -3.04 5.66 -7.62
C SER A 40 -4.47 6.20 -7.81
N LYS A 41 -4.82 7.36 -7.24
CA LYS A 41 -6.19 7.92 -7.25
C LYS A 41 -6.29 9.14 -8.14
N VAL A 42 -7.12 9.05 -9.18
CA VAL A 42 -7.23 10.07 -10.23
C VAL A 42 -8.40 11.03 -9.98
N LYS A 43 -9.46 10.57 -9.31
CA LYS A 43 -10.67 11.35 -9.11
C LYS A 43 -10.64 12.04 -7.74
N LYS A 44 -11.07 13.30 -7.70
CA LYS A 44 -11.25 14.08 -6.45
C LYS A 44 -12.05 13.33 -5.39
N ARG A 45 -13.13 12.65 -5.80
CA ARG A 45 -13.95 11.86 -4.89
C ARG A 45 -13.14 10.80 -4.15
N GLU A 46 -12.19 10.15 -4.81
CA GLU A 46 -11.36 9.13 -4.16
C GLU A 46 -10.45 9.71 -3.08
N TRP A 47 -10.01 10.96 -3.24
CA TRP A 47 -9.25 11.70 -2.22
C TRP A 47 -10.15 12.14 -1.07
N GLU A 48 -11.37 12.59 -1.37
CA GLU A 48 -12.37 12.94 -0.35
C GLU A 48 -12.81 11.73 0.47
N ASP A 49 -12.96 10.56 -0.16
CA ASP A 49 -13.29 9.30 0.50
C ASP A 49 -12.19 8.90 1.50
N VAL A 50 -10.92 9.10 1.14
CA VAL A 50 -9.79 8.91 2.06
C VAL A 50 -9.85 9.93 3.20
N LEU A 51 -10.02 11.23 2.91
CA LEU A 51 -10.04 12.30 3.91
C LEU A 51 -11.17 12.12 4.94
N LYS A 52 -12.34 11.67 4.50
CA LYS A 52 -13.58 11.53 5.30
C LYS A 52 -13.80 10.10 5.81
N SER A 53 -12.82 9.21 5.68
CA SER A 53 -12.95 7.84 6.15
C SER A 53 -13.24 7.76 7.64
N GLU A 54 -14.20 6.94 8.04
CA GLU A 54 -14.49 6.65 9.46
C GLU A 54 -13.28 6.02 10.18
N ILE A 55 -12.31 5.48 9.44
CA ILE A 55 -11.07 4.93 9.99
C ILE A 55 -10.30 5.98 10.80
N TRP A 56 -10.41 7.26 10.45
CA TRP A 56 -9.80 8.36 11.22
C TRP A 56 -10.33 8.48 12.65
N HIS A 57 -11.51 7.93 12.92
CA HIS A 57 -12.21 8.00 14.20
C HIS A 57 -12.28 6.65 14.91
N LEU A 58 -11.66 5.61 14.36
CA LEU A 58 -11.52 4.34 15.06
C LEU A 58 -10.76 4.58 16.37
N GLU A 59 -11.48 4.46 17.48
CA GLU A 59 -10.88 4.29 18.81
C GLU A 59 -10.20 2.93 18.84
N SER A 60 -9.02 2.82 18.23
CA SER A 60 -8.26 1.60 18.32
C SER A 60 -7.52 1.64 19.65
N GLY A 61 -7.79 0.68 20.54
CA GLY A 61 -6.86 0.30 21.61
C GLY A 61 -5.54 -0.29 21.07
N SER A 62 -5.19 0.00 19.82
CA SER A 62 -4.01 -0.44 19.11
C SER A 62 -3.02 0.72 19.02
N GLU A 63 -1.73 0.43 19.09
CA GLU A 63 -0.65 1.40 18.88
C GLU A 63 -0.49 1.81 17.40
N ILE A 64 -1.32 1.28 16.50
CA ILE A 64 -1.19 1.48 15.05
C ILE A 64 -1.93 2.75 14.64
N LEU A 65 -1.23 3.61 13.90
CA LEU A 65 -1.78 4.88 13.41
C LEU A 65 -2.95 4.64 12.43
N PRO A 66 -4.07 5.40 12.56
CA PRO A 66 -5.20 5.33 11.63
C PRO A 66 -4.82 5.49 10.16
N SER A 67 -3.79 6.29 9.86
CA SER A 67 -3.25 6.45 8.50
C SER A 67 -2.73 5.15 7.89
N LEU A 68 -2.10 4.30 8.70
CA LEU A 68 -1.56 3.00 8.28
C LEU A 68 -2.69 1.99 8.10
N ILE A 69 -3.65 1.98 9.03
CA ILE A 69 -4.88 1.17 8.91
C ILE A 69 -5.62 1.52 7.62
N LEU A 70 -5.72 2.81 7.31
CA LEU A 70 -6.38 3.30 6.10
C LEU A 70 -5.61 2.84 4.85
N SER A 71 -4.28 2.97 4.83
CA SER A 71 -3.45 2.43 3.74
C SER A 71 -3.73 0.94 3.50
N TYR A 72 -3.77 0.14 4.58
CA TYR A 72 -4.03 -1.29 4.50
C TYR A 72 -5.47 -1.59 4.04
N HIS A 73 -6.45 -0.84 4.54
CA HIS A 73 -7.86 -1.03 4.19
C HIS A 73 -8.11 -0.85 2.69
N HIS A 74 -7.33 0.01 2.03
CA HIS A 74 -7.42 0.25 0.60
C HIS A 74 -6.61 -0.72 -0.29
N LEU A 75 -5.91 -1.69 0.29
CA LEU A 75 -5.33 -2.79 -0.49
C LEU A 75 -6.43 -3.72 -1.03
N SER A 76 -6.17 -4.32 -2.19
CA SER A 76 -7.00 -5.42 -2.69
C SER A 76 -6.92 -6.62 -1.74
N LEU A 77 -7.95 -7.47 -1.75
CA LEU A 77 -8.01 -8.63 -0.86
C LEU A 77 -6.79 -9.58 -0.98
N PRO A 78 -6.30 -9.92 -2.19
CA PRO A 78 -5.11 -10.75 -2.32
C PRO A 78 -3.85 -10.14 -1.69
N LEU A 79 -3.65 -8.83 -1.84
CA LEU A 79 -2.51 -8.12 -1.24
C LEU A 79 -2.60 -8.06 0.27
N LYS A 80 -3.81 -7.91 0.83
CA LYS A 80 -4.04 -7.99 2.29
C LYS A 80 -3.59 -9.35 2.82
N HIS A 81 -3.97 -10.44 2.17
CA HIS A 81 -3.56 -11.77 2.59
C HIS A 81 -2.04 -11.99 2.47
N CYS A 82 -1.45 -11.58 1.34
CA CYS A 82 0.00 -11.68 1.13
C CYS A 82 0.80 -10.88 2.17
N PHE A 83 0.38 -9.66 2.49
CA PHE A 83 1.01 -8.85 3.53
C PHE A 83 0.77 -9.43 4.93
N ALA A 84 -0.45 -9.89 5.24
CA ALA A 84 -0.77 -10.51 6.53
C ALA A 84 0.05 -11.78 6.78
N TYR A 85 0.36 -12.56 5.74
CA TYR A 85 1.25 -13.72 5.84
C TYR A 85 2.63 -13.35 6.42
N CYS A 86 3.12 -12.14 6.12
CA CYS A 86 4.41 -11.67 6.62
C CYS A 86 4.44 -11.52 8.16
N SER A 87 3.29 -11.50 8.84
CA SER A 87 3.21 -11.48 10.30
C SER A 87 3.66 -12.79 10.97
N LEU A 88 3.84 -13.86 10.20
CA LEU A 88 4.38 -15.13 10.68
C LEU A 88 5.89 -15.09 10.89
N PHE A 89 6.60 -14.15 10.27
CA PHE A 89 8.02 -13.97 10.47
C PHE A 89 8.30 -13.21 11.78
N PRO A 90 9.47 -13.43 12.41
CA PRO A 90 9.90 -12.60 13.53
C PRO A 90 9.95 -11.11 13.15
N GLN A 91 9.85 -10.25 14.16
CA GLN A 91 10.04 -8.82 13.96
C GLN A 91 11.41 -8.54 13.33
N ASP A 92 11.46 -7.57 12.42
CA ASP A 92 12.67 -7.13 11.71
C ASP A 92 13.31 -8.22 10.82
N HIS A 93 12.59 -9.29 10.52
CA HIS A 93 13.04 -10.32 9.60
C HIS A 93 13.23 -9.77 8.17
N GLN A 94 14.33 -10.19 7.54
CA GLN A 94 14.66 -9.86 6.16
C GLN A 94 14.38 -11.07 5.27
N PHE A 95 13.67 -10.86 4.18
CA PHE A 95 13.36 -11.90 3.20
C PHE A 95 13.79 -11.48 1.81
N TYR A 96 14.15 -12.47 0.99
CA TYR A 96 14.34 -12.25 -0.45
C TYR A 96 12.97 -12.24 -1.15
N LYS A 97 12.84 -11.41 -2.20
CA LYS A 97 11.59 -11.28 -2.96
C LYS A 97 11.11 -12.63 -3.50
N GLU A 98 12.03 -13.39 -4.06
CA GLU A 98 11.76 -14.68 -4.70
C GLU A 98 11.31 -15.73 -3.68
N GLU A 99 11.91 -15.75 -2.51
CA GLU A 99 11.54 -16.66 -1.41
C GLU A 99 10.12 -16.39 -0.92
N LEU A 100 9.78 -15.11 -0.67
CA LEU A 100 8.45 -14.74 -0.22
C LEU A 100 7.37 -15.08 -1.25
N ILE A 101 7.65 -14.89 -2.54
CA ILE A 101 6.74 -15.27 -3.62
C ILE A 101 6.49 -16.79 -3.63
N LEU A 102 7.53 -17.61 -3.44
CA LEU A 102 7.38 -19.06 -3.35
C LEU A 102 6.53 -19.48 -2.16
N LEU A 103 6.65 -18.80 -1.02
CA LEU A 103 5.81 -19.04 0.16
C LEU A 103 4.35 -18.68 -0.11
N TRP A 104 4.08 -17.53 -0.74
CA TRP A 104 2.72 -17.17 -1.15
C TRP A 104 2.12 -18.15 -2.17
N MET A 105 2.94 -18.71 -3.06
CA MET A 105 2.53 -19.77 -3.98
C MET A 105 2.16 -21.06 -3.24
N ALA A 106 3.01 -21.49 -2.31
CA ALA A 106 2.80 -22.72 -1.54
C ALA A 106 1.51 -22.65 -0.68
N GLU A 107 1.21 -21.47 -0.15
CA GLU A 107 0.03 -21.20 0.67
C GLU A 107 -1.23 -20.86 -0.16
N GLY A 108 -1.12 -20.84 -1.49
CA GLY A 108 -2.25 -20.57 -2.38
C GLY A 108 -2.78 -19.14 -2.30
N LEU A 109 -1.96 -18.18 -1.90
CA LEU A 109 -2.38 -16.77 -1.73
C LEU A 109 -2.43 -16.00 -3.06
N LEU A 110 -1.81 -16.54 -4.11
CA LEU A 110 -1.80 -15.95 -5.44
C LEU A 110 -3.01 -16.44 -6.25
N HIS A 111 -3.80 -15.49 -6.76
CA HIS A 111 -5.07 -15.79 -7.43
C HIS A 111 -4.97 -15.52 -8.94
N PRO A 112 -5.05 -16.56 -9.81
CA PRO A 112 -4.92 -16.39 -11.26
C PRO A 112 -6.16 -15.80 -11.94
N GLN A 113 -7.30 -15.73 -11.24
CA GLN A 113 -8.64 -15.54 -11.82
C GLN A 113 -8.84 -14.24 -12.64
N GLN A 114 -7.90 -13.29 -12.61
CA GLN A 114 -7.95 -12.08 -13.44
C GLN A 114 -6.96 -12.07 -14.62
N ASN A 115 -6.12 -13.10 -14.77
CA ASN A 115 -4.99 -13.09 -15.69
C ASN A 115 -4.82 -14.43 -16.42
N GLU A 116 -5.67 -14.68 -17.42
CA GLU A 116 -5.53 -15.85 -18.31
C GLU A 116 -4.17 -15.78 -19.03
N GLY A 117 -3.24 -16.68 -18.66
CA GLY A 117 -1.95 -16.86 -19.34
C GLY A 117 -0.68 -16.40 -18.59
N ARG A 118 -0.80 -15.77 -17.41
CA ARG A 118 0.37 -15.41 -16.58
C ARG A 118 0.84 -16.58 -15.72
N ARG A 119 2.14 -16.66 -15.51
CA ARG A 119 2.73 -17.61 -14.54
C ARG A 119 2.48 -17.14 -13.11
N MET A 120 2.50 -18.06 -12.16
CA MET A 120 2.25 -17.75 -10.74
C MET A 120 3.33 -16.82 -10.18
N GLU A 121 4.57 -17.01 -10.60
CA GLU A 121 5.71 -16.16 -10.28
C GLU A 121 5.46 -14.72 -10.73
N GLU A 122 4.96 -14.53 -11.95
CA GLU A 122 4.64 -13.20 -12.49
C GLU A 122 3.52 -12.53 -11.69
N ILE A 123 2.52 -13.29 -11.23
CA ILE A 123 1.46 -12.78 -10.35
C ILE A 123 2.06 -12.36 -9.00
N GLY A 124 2.91 -13.19 -8.42
CA GLY A 124 3.61 -12.91 -7.16
C GLY A 124 4.49 -11.68 -7.24
N GLU A 125 5.26 -11.53 -8.32
CA GLU A 125 6.06 -10.34 -8.60
C GLU A 125 5.21 -9.08 -8.64
N SER A 126 4.08 -9.12 -9.35
CA SER A 126 3.14 -8.01 -9.42
C SER A 126 2.57 -7.61 -8.05
N TYR A 127 2.28 -8.60 -7.21
CA TYR A 127 1.77 -8.35 -5.86
C TYR A 127 2.84 -7.75 -4.96
N PHE A 128 4.05 -8.30 -5.03
CA PHE A 128 5.20 -7.78 -4.29
C PHE A 128 5.51 -6.34 -4.68
N ASP A 129 5.56 -6.05 -5.98
CA ASP A 129 5.88 -4.73 -6.50
C ASP A 129 4.79 -3.71 -6.15
N GLU A 130 3.52 -4.12 -6.11
CA GLU A 130 2.44 -3.25 -5.65
C GLU A 130 2.54 -2.95 -4.14
N LEU A 131 2.85 -3.95 -3.31
CA LEU A 131 3.09 -3.74 -1.87
C LEU A 131 4.30 -2.83 -1.64
N LEU A 132 5.37 -2.99 -2.41
CA LEU A 132 6.56 -2.14 -2.37
C LEU A 132 6.23 -0.70 -2.79
N ALA A 133 5.52 -0.51 -3.90
CA ALA A 133 5.08 0.81 -4.37
C ALA A 133 4.15 1.51 -3.37
N LYS A 134 3.38 0.72 -2.61
CA LYS A 134 2.50 1.20 -1.52
C LYS A 134 3.21 1.37 -0.17
N SER A 135 4.53 1.20 -0.13
CA SER A 135 5.37 1.32 1.07
C SER A 135 5.05 0.33 2.19
N PHE A 136 4.45 -0.82 1.86
CA PHE A 136 4.29 -1.94 2.79
C PHE A 136 5.60 -2.74 2.95
N PHE A 137 6.43 -2.72 1.91
CA PHE A 137 7.81 -3.20 1.97
C PHE A 137 8.80 -2.05 1.86
N GLN A 138 9.99 -2.28 2.40
CA GLN A 138 11.09 -1.34 2.35
C GLN A 138 12.32 -2.06 1.81
N ASN A 139 13.00 -1.43 0.86
CA ASN A 139 14.28 -1.93 0.40
C ASN A 139 15.32 -1.60 1.46
N LEU A 140 16.08 -2.60 1.87
CA LEU A 140 17.33 -2.40 2.57
C LEU A 140 18.36 -2.04 1.51
N LEU A 141 18.97 -0.86 1.63
CA LEU A 141 20.17 -0.55 0.86
C LEU A 141 21.25 -1.47 1.40
N GLU A 142 21.81 -2.34 0.55
CA GLU A 142 23.09 -2.96 0.87
C GLU A 142 24.10 -1.83 1.06
N GLU A 143 24.51 -1.59 2.30
CA GLU A 143 25.74 -0.85 2.55
C GLU A 143 26.85 -1.65 1.86
N LYS A 144 27.29 -1.19 0.69
CA LYS A 144 28.54 -1.67 0.12
C LYS A 144 29.61 -1.26 1.11
N ASP A 145 30.07 -2.22 1.91
CA ASP A 145 31.34 -2.17 2.60
C ASP A 145 32.45 -1.89 1.58
N HIS A 146 32.68 -0.61 1.30
CA HIS A 146 33.93 -0.13 0.73
C HIS A 146 34.94 -0.01 1.87
N ALA A 147 35.28 -1.16 2.46
CA ALA A 147 36.51 -1.34 3.22
C ALA A 147 37.54 -1.95 2.26
N LEU A 148 38.39 -1.09 1.69
CA LEU A 148 39.72 -1.44 1.20
C LEU A 148 40.75 -0.94 2.20
#